data_AF-A0ABD0QZ45-F1
#
_entry.id   AF-A0ABD0QZ45-F1
#
_cell.length_a   1.000
_cell.length_b   1.000
_cell.length_c   1.000
_cell.angle_alpha   90.00
_cell.angle_beta   90.00
_cell.angle_gamma   90.00
#
_symmetry.space_group_name_H-M   'P 1'
#
loop_
_entity.id
_entity.type
_entity.pdbx_description
1 polymer ?
#
loop_
_entity_poly.entity_id
_entity_poly.type
_entity_poly.pdbx_seq_one_letter_code
_entity_poly.pdbx_strand_id
1 'polypeptide(L)'
;VFLKSDRVAKMVQTGGLSALDCREVFKRHIEKRVRSLPEIDGLSKETVLSSWMAKFDTIYRGDEDPRKAQQRMTASAASELILSKDQLYEMFQQILGIKKFEHQLLYQACQ
;
A
#
# COMPACT_ATOMS: atom_id res chain seq x y z
N VAL A 1 4.96 4.73 27.52
CA VAL A 1 4.52 4.55 26.10
C VAL A 1 5.43 3.53 25.46
N PHE A 2 4.91 2.40 24.95
CA PHE A 2 5.71 1.29 24.40
C PHE A 2 6.78 1.76 23.40
N LEU A 3 6.41 2.65 22.47
CA LEU A 3 7.29 3.19 21.43
C LEU A 3 8.43 4.09 21.95
N LYS A 4 8.41 4.53 23.21
CA LYS A 4 9.49 5.33 23.82
C LYS A 4 10.53 4.49 24.56
N SER A 5 10.40 3.17 24.54
CA SER A 5 11.30 2.27 25.27
C SER A 5 12.62 2.06 24.52
N ASP A 6 13.75 2.20 25.22
CA ASP A 6 15.09 1.91 24.68
C ASP A 6 15.21 0.49 24.14
N ARG A 7 14.46 -0.46 24.72
CA ARG A 7 14.41 -1.84 24.23
C ARG A 7 13.78 -1.91 22.84
N VAL A 8 12.74 -1.13 22.59
CA VAL A 8 12.07 -1.07 21.28
C VAL A 8 12.97 -0.35 20.28
N ALA A 9 13.64 0.73 20.69
CA ALA A 9 14.61 1.42 19.85
C ALA A 9 15.75 0.50 19.40
N LYS A 10 16.35 -0.25 20.34
CA LYS A 10 17.38 -1.26 20.01
C LYS A 10 16.84 -2.34 19.08
N MET A 11 15.64 -2.86 19.34
CA MET A 11 15.00 -3.89 18.51
C MET A 11 14.80 -3.42 17.06
N VAL A 12 14.42 -2.15 16.86
CA VAL A 12 14.34 -1.54 15.52
C VAL A 12 15.72 -1.44 14.87
N GLN A 13 16.71 -0.92 15.61
CA GLN A 13 18.07 -0.72 15.10
C GLN A 13 18.73 -2.04 14.67
N THR A 14 18.43 -3.13 15.37
CA THR A 14 18.94 -4.47 15.04
C THR A 14 18.08 -5.20 14.01
N GLY A 15 17.06 -4.57 13.42
CA GLY A 15 16.17 -5.17 12.41
C GLY A 15 15.14 -6.16 12.95
N GLY A 16 14.92 -6.21 14.26
CA GLY A 16 13.97 -7.11 14.92
C GLY A 16 12.53 -6.58 15.00
N LEU A 17 12.19 -5.51 14.27
CA LEU A 17 10.83 -4.96 14.20
C LEU A 17 10.45 -4.70 12.75
N SER A 18 9.45 -5.44 12.25
CA SER A 18 8.93 -5.27 10.89
C SER A 18 7.86 -4.19 10.81
N ALA A 19 7.50 -3.83 9.58
CA ALA A 19 6.35 -2.99 9.26
C ALA A 19 5.04 -3.53 9.85
N LEU A 20 4.85 -4.86 9.78
CA LEU A 20 3.66 -5.55 10.29
C LEU A 20 3.61 -5.48 11.81
N ASP A 21 4.75 -5.61 12.48
CA ASP A 21 4.81 -5.49 13.94
C ASP A 21 4.42 -4.08 14.40
N CYS A 22 4.92 -3.04 13.71
CA CYS A 22 4.52 -1.65 13.95
C CYS A 22 3.02 -1.44 13.74
N ARG A 23 2.45 -2.03 12.68
CA ARG A 23 1.03 -1.96 12.38
C ARG A 23 0.18 -2.60 13.48
N GLU A 24 0.58 -3.76 14.00
CA GLU A 24 -0.13 -4.43 15.09
C GLU A 24 -0.01 -3.69 16.43
N VAL A 25 1.15 -3.09 16.72
CA VAL A 25 1.33 -2.21 17.89
C VAL A 25 0.38 -1.02 17.82
N PHE A 26 0.26 -0.39 16.65
CA PHE A 26 -0.68 0.71 16.42
C PHE A 26 -2.12 0.26 16.61
N LYS A 27 -2.53 -0.86 15.99
CA LYS A 27 -3.86 -1.45 16.11
C LYS A 27 -4.25 -1.67 17.58
N ARG A 28 -3.42 -2.37 18.35
CA ARG A 28 -3.66 -2.64 19.79
C ARG A 28 -3.82 -1.36 20.62
N HIS A 29 -3.10 -0.31 20.24
CA HIS A 29 -3.16 0.99 20.93
C HIS A 29 -4.43 1.77 20.59
N ILE A 30 -4.87 1.73 19.33
CA ILE A 30 -6.13 2.34 18.89
C ILE A 30 -7.32 1.57 19.44
N GLU A 31 -7.33 0.24 19.40
CA GLU A 31 -8.39 -0.59 19.98
C GLU A 31 -8.69 -0.22 21.44
N LYS A 32 -7.65 0.00 22.26
CA LYS A 32 -7.80 0.45 23.65
C LYS A 32 -8.51 1.81 23.74
N ARG A 33 -8.17 2.76 22.87
CA ARG A 33 -8.83 4.08 22.84
C ARG A 33 -10.25 4.00 22.32
N VAL A 34 -10.47 3.24 21.26
CA VAL A 34 -11.78 3.08 20.63
C VAL A 34 -12.78 2.49 21.62
N ARG A 35 -12.37 1.51 22.43
CA ARG A 35 -13.21 0.97 23.51
C ARG A 35 -13.62 2.00 24.55
N SER A 36 -12.80 3.02 24.80
CA SER A 36 -13.11 4.10 25.74
C SER A 36 -13.86 5.28 25.14
N LEU A 37 -14.09 5.30 23.82
CA LEU A 37 -14.87 6.36 23.19
C LEU A 37 -16.34 6.27 23.62
N PRO A 38 -17.05 7.41 23.73
CA PRO A 38 -18.49 7.39 23.90
C PRO A 38 -19.17 6.70 22.69
N GLU A 39 -20.38 6.20 22.91
CA GLU A 39 -21.23 5.74 21.82
C GLU A 39 -21.64 6.93 20.96
N ILE A 40 -21.66 6.73 19.64
CA ILE A 40 -22.03 7.73 18.66
C ILE A 40 -23.04 7.07 17.74
N ASP A 41 -24.24 7.66 17.62
CA ASP A 41 -25.31 7.12 16.79
C ASP A 41 -24.83 6.94 15.35
N GLY A 42 -25.07 5.74 14.81
CA GLY A 42 -24.68 5.37 13.45
C GLY A 42 -23.18 5.12 13.24
N LEU A 43 -22.35 5.11 14.29
CA LEU A 43 -20.90 4.88 14.17
C LEU A 43 -20.43 3.75 15.09
N SER A 44 -20.14 2.60 14.50
CA SER A 44 -19.61 1.46 15.24
C SER A 44 -18.13 1.64 15.60
N LYS A 45 -17.72 1.06 16.73
CA LYS A 45 -16.31 0.97 17.14
C LYS A 45 -15.43 0.31 16.07
N GLU A 46 -15.96 -0.71 15.39
CA GLU A 46 -15.28 -1.41 14.30
C GLU A 46 -14.98 -0.46 13.14
N THR A 47 -15.96 0.34 12.70
CA THR A 47 -15.77 1.32 11.63
C THR A 47 -14.72 2.36 12.00
N VAL A 48 -14.69 2.82 13.26
CA VAL A 48 -13.66 3.73 13.76
C VAL A 48 -12.28 3.07 13.71
N LEU A 49 -12.15 1.84 14.19
CA LEU A 49 -10.89 1.09 14.17
C LEU A 49 -10.38 0.90 12.73
N SER A 50 -11.25 0.45 11.82
CA SER A 50 -10.95 0.26 10.40
C SER A 50 -10.49 1.56 9.74
N SER A 51 -11.15 2.68 10.04
CA SER A 51 -10.77 4.01 9.52
C SER A 51 -9.38 4.44 10.00
N TRP A 52 -9.05 4.18 11.27
CA TRP A 52 -7.71 4.45 11.80
C TRP A 52 -6.62 3.56 11.18
N MET A 53 -6.91 2.29 10.96
CA MET A 53 -5.99 1.36 10.29
C MET A 53 -5.75 1.78 8.84
N ALA A 54 -6.81 2.15 8.11
CA ALA A 54 -6.68 2.67 6.75
C ALA A 54 -5.81 3.94 6.72
N LYS A 55 -6.04 4.88 7.64
CA LYS A 55 -5.22 6.10 7.75
C LYS A 55 -3.75 5.78 8.08
N PHE A 56 -3.50 4.82 8.97
CA PHE A 56 -2.13 4.36 9.26
C PHE A 56 -1.47 3.79 8.01
N ASP A 57 -2.17 2.92 7.28
CA ASP A 57 -1.64 2.29 6.07
C ASP A 57 -1.34 3.34 4.98
N THR A 58 -2.19 4.37 4.83
CA THR A 58 -1.94 5.52 3.94
C THR A 58 -0.68 6.30 4.34
N ILE A 59 -0.55 6.66 5.63
CA ILE A 59 0.62 7.41 6.11
C ILE A 59 1.89 6.57 5.97
N TYR A 60 1.82 5.27 6.30
CA TYR A 60 2.96 4.37 6.29
C TYR A 60 3.46 4.07 4.88
N ARG A 61 2.56 3.91 3.90
CA ARG A 61 2.93 3.75 2.48
C ARG A 61 3.41 5.08 1.85
N GLY A 62 3.09 6.22 2.46
CA GLY A 62 3.32 7.55 1.89
C GLY A 62 2.34 7.89 0.77
N ASP A 63 2.50 9.07 0.17
CA ASP A 63 1.78 9.50 -1.05
C ASP A 63 2.28 8.73 -2.29
N GLU A 64 2.47 7.42 -2.16
CA GLU A 64 2.64 6.54 -3.31
C GLU A 64 1.32 6.56 -4.06
N ASP A 65 1.32 7.34 -5.14
CA ASP A 65 0.18 7.56 -6.03
C ASP A 65 -0.61 6.25 -6.21
N PRO A 66 -1.91 6.20 -5.85
CA PRO A 66 -2.71 4.98 -5.93
C PRO A 66 -2.68 4.34 -7.33
N ARG A 67 -2.36 5.12 -8.38
CA ARG A 67 -2.09 4.61 -9.74
C ARG A 67 -0.95 3.59 -9.77
N LYS A 68 0.14 3.81 -9.02
CA LYS A 68 1.31 2.92 -8.96
C LYS A 68 1.05 1.62 -8.20
N ALA A 69 0.17 1.64 -7.20
CA ALA A 69 -0.22 0.45 -6.45
C ALA A 69 -1.15 -0.45 -7.28
N GLN A 70 -2.13 0.13 -7.97
CA GLN A 70 -3.00 -0.58 -8.91
C GLN A 70 -2.20 -1.21 -10.05
N GLN A 71 -1.22 -0.47 -10.59
CA GLN A 71 -0.35 -0.92 -11.67
C GLN A 71 0.54 -2.11 -11.28
N ARG A 72 1.02 -2.17 -10.03
CA ARG A 72 1.76 -3.34 -9.51
C ARG A 72 0.87 -4.57 -9.36
N MET A 73 -0.38 -4.41 -8.97
CA MET A 73 -1.32 -5.54 -8.84
C MET A 73 -1.75 -6.10 -10.20
N THR A 74 -2.01 -5.24 -11.19
CA THR A 74 -2.35 -5.70 -12.56
C THR A 74 -1.17 -6.37 -13.25
N ALA A 75 0.06 -5.88 -13.06
CA ALA A 75 1.25 -6.52 -13.63
C ALA A 75 1.51 -7.93 -13.08
N SER A 76 1.25 -8.17 -11.78
CA SER A 76 1.41 -9.49 -11.17
C SER A 76 0.36 -10.49 -11.66
N ALA A 77 -0.90 -10.06 -11.83
CA ALA A 77 -1.97 -10.93 -12.34
C ALA A 77 -1.81 -11.25 -13.84
N ALA A 78 -1.18 -10.35 -14.60
CA ALA A 78 -0.95 -10.53 -16.03
C ALA A 78 0.17 -11.53 -16.36
N SER A 79 1.07 -11.86 -15.41
CA SER A 79 2.19 -12.78 -15.64
C SER A 79 1.79 -14.25 -15.82
N GLU A 80 0.57 -14.63 -15.39
CA GLU A 80 0.05 -16.01 -15.53
C GLU A 80 -0.89 -16.19 -16.75
N LEU A 81 -1.16 -15.12 -17.50
CA LEU A 81 -2.06 -15.11 -18.65
C LEU A 81 -1.26 -14.94 -19.96
N ILE A 82 -1.63 -15.68 -21.00
CA ILE A 82 -1.16 -15.38 -22.37
C ILE A 82 -1.91 -14.11 -22.80
N LEU A 83 -1.21 -12.98 -22.76
CA LEU A 83 -1.75 -11.68 -23.14
C LEU A 83 -1.84 -11.54 -24.67
N SER A 84 -2.89 -10.88 -25.14
CA SER A 84 -2.99 -10.48 -26.54
C SER A 84 -1.96 -9.40 -26.87
N LYS A 85 -1.71 -9.19 -28.17
CA LYS A 85 -0.79 -8.13 -28.64
C LYS A 85 -1.19 -6.74 -28.12
N ASP A 86 -2.49 -6.44 -28.09
CA ASP A 86 -3.00 -5.16 -27.60
C ASP A 86 -2.83 -5.03 -26.08
N GLN A 87 -3.02 -6.11 -25.32
CA GLN A 87 -2.83 -6.12 -23.86
C GLN A 87 -1.35 -5.94 -23.47
N LEU A 88 -0.43 -6.58 -24.20
CA LEU A 88 1.01 -6.34 -24.03
C LEU A 88 1.34 -4.88 -24.31
N TYR A 89 0.75 -4.30 -25.36
CA TYR A 89 0.98 -2.92 -25.73
C TYR A 89 0.57 -1.95 -24.63
N GLU A 90 -0.62 -2.13 -24.06
CA GLU A 90 -1.10 -1.32 -22.92
C GLU A 90 -0.23 -1.53 -21.66
N MET A 91 0.17 -2.77 -21.37
CA MET A 91 1.03 -3.09 -20.24
C MET A 91 2.39 -2.39 -20.34
N PHE A 92 3.05 -2.44 -21.50
CA PHE A 92 4.34 -1.78 -21.70
C PHE A 92 4.23 -0.25 -21.65
N GLN A 93 3.19 0.33 -22.25
CA GLN A 93 2.92 1.76 -22.13
C GLN A 93 2.78 2.20 -20.68
N GLN A 94 2.04 1.42 -19.89
CA GLN A 94 1.88 1.68 -18.46
C GLN A 94 3.23 1.58 -17.75
N ILE A 95 3.96 0.46 -17.89
CA ILE A 95 5.26 0.24 -17.21
C ILE A 95 6.26 1.35 -17.51
N LEU A 96 6.33 1.78 -18.78
CA LEU A 96 7.26 2.81 -19.23
C LEU A 96 6.75 4.23 -18.99
N GLY A 97 5.46 4.41 -18.69
CA GLY A 97 4.85 5.73 -18.47
C GLY A 97 4.75 6.58 -19.75
N ILE A 98 4.65 5.95 -20.92
CA ILE A 98 4.72 6.61 -22.23
C ILE A 98 3.39 6.58 -22.99
N LYS A 99 3.15 7.60 -23.81
CA LYS A 99 1.96 7.72 -24.66
C LYS A 99 2.01 6.74 -25.84
N LYS A 100 0.86 6.47 -26.44
CA LYS A 100 0.71 5.50 -27.55
C LYS A 100 1.65 5.78 -28.71
N PHE A 101 1.77 7.05 -29.11
CA PHE A 101 2.67 7.43 -30.19
C PHE A 101 4.16 7.21 -29.84
N GLU A 102 4.56 7.43 -28.58
CA GLU A 102 5.94 7.25 -28.10
C GLU A 102 6.30 5.76 -28.07
N HIS A 103 5.38 4.91 -27.61
CA HIS A 103 5.56 3.47 -27.64
C HIS A 103 5.64 2.95 -29.08
N GLN A 104 4.83 3.48 -30.00
CA GLN A 104 4.89 3.14 -31.42
C GLN A 104 6.25 3.49 -32.03
N LEU A 105 6.83 4.64 -31.66
CA LEU A 105 8.16 5.04 -32.11
C LEU A 105 9.26 4.09 -31.61
N LEU A 106 9.22 3.71 -30.33
CA LEU A 106 10.16 2.74 -29.76
C LEU A 106 10.02 1.35 -30.40
N TYR A 107 8.80 0.88 -30.62
CA TYR A 107 8.56 -0.41 -31.29
C TYR A 107 9.13 -0.42 -32.71
N GLN A 108 8.96 0.66 -33.48
CA GLN A 108 9.53 0.79 -34.82
C GLN A 108 11.06 0.87 -34.82
N ALA A 109 11.66 1.47 -33.79
CA ALA A 109 13.12 1.53 -33.67
C ALA A 109 13.78 0.18 -33.31
N CYS A 110 13.00 -0.80 -32.82
CA CYS A 110 13.46 -2.12 -32.41
C CYS A 110 13.13 -3.24 -33.41
N GLN A 111 12.43 -2.96 -34.51
CA GLN A 111 12.23 -3.90 -35.63
C GLN A 111 13.42 -3.88 -36.59
#